data_AF-A0A843C6X0-F1
#
_entry.id   AF-A0A843C6X0-F1
#
_cell.length_a   1.000
_cell.length_b   1.000
_cell.length_c   1.000
_cell.angle_alpha   90.00
_cell.angle_beta   90.00
_cell.angle_gamma   90.00
#
_symmetry.space_group_name_H-M   'P 1'
#
loop_
_entity.id
_entity.type
_entity.pdbx_description
1 polymer ?
#
loop_
_entity_poly.entity_id
_entity_poly.type
_entity_poly.pdbx_seq_one_letter_code
_entity_poly.pdbx_strand_id
1 'polypeptide(L)'
;MTFCPECGNKIQENHQFCNKCGADINLFEKKSIPSLEPQARAYQPSAPALVRRNYLIWWLLTYLVSPFAYLYLYYNFEDLNNLVQVRPPKEGPSLITDKNSVLMYIILSVFIPFFIIVVRYWKYDKFYKYLEYSGTKIQTMPISGKKQLAYSIMLFVFLLTGIALLYMLYIPFVLNTVWLIGLFIGLGAACVLASMGFSFYFIYTEYIWQKAMNEQVLMINPHAEEKTLF
;
A
#
# COMPACT_ATOMS: atom_id res chain seq x y z
N MET A 1 26.34 37.97 42.76
CA MET A 1 27.64 37.48 43.28
C MET A 1 27.88 36.07 42.78
N THR A 2 28.90 35.89 41.94
CA THR A 2 29.19 34.62 41.26
C THR A 2 30.54 34.09 41.75
N PHE A 3 30.70 32.77 41.87
CA PHE A 3 31.93 32.12 42.29
C PHE A 3 32.53 31.30 41.15
N CYS A 4 33.86 31.25 41.07
CA CYS A 4 34.55 30.45 40.06
C CYS A 4 34.34 28.96 40.33
N PRO A 5 33.87 28.16 39.34
CA PRO A 5 33.64 26.74 39.53
C PRO A 5 34.94 25.94 39.74
N GLU A 6 36.07 26.44 39.27
CA GLU A 6 37.38 25.76 39.37
C GLU A 6 38.08 26.01 40.71
N CYS A 7 38.00 27.23 41.26
CA CYS A 7 38.80 27.62 42.43
C CYS A 7 37.99 28.24 43.58
N GLY A 8 36.68 28.38 43.42
CA GLY A 8 35.79 28.95 44.43
C GLY A 8 35.99 30.45 44.69
N ASN A 9 36.82 31.14 43.92
CA ASN A 9 37.06 32.57 44.13
C ASN A 9 35.86 33.43 43.71
N LYS A 10 35.64 34.54 44.42
CA LYS A 10 34.54 35.47 44.11
C LYS A 10 34.85 36.24 42.82
N ILE A 11 33.91 36.22 41.89
CA ILE A 11 33.99 36.91 40.59
C ILE A 11 33.10 38.16 40.64
N GLN A 12 33.64 39.28 40.15
CA GLN A 12 32.87 40.50 39.92
C GLN A 12 32.12 40.38 38.60
N GLU A 13 30.86 40.84 38.58
CA GLU A 13 30.00 40.81 37.40
C GLU A 13 30.71 41.50 36.21
N ASN A 14 30.71 40.84 35.03
CA ASN A 14 31.40 41.21 33.77
C ASN A 14 32.88 40.81 33.56
N HIS A 15 33.49 39.96 34.41
CA HIS A 15 34.82 39.39 34.10
C HIS A 15 34.72 38.11 33.27
N GLN A 16 35.42 38.06 32.12
CA GLN A 16 35.47 36.89 31.24
C GLN A 16 36.34 35.75 31.81
N PHE A 17 37.34 36.08 32.63
CA PHE A 17 38.28 35.12 33.21
C PHE A 17 38.37 35.28 34.73
N CYS A 18 38.68 34.20 35.44
CA CYS A 18 38.94 34.28 36.87
C CYS A 18 40.31 34.94 37.15
N ASN A 19 40.29 36.05 37.89
CA ASN A 19 41.52 36.79 38.27
C ASN A 19 42.50 36.00 39.15
N LYS A 20 42.12 34.81 39.64
CA LYS A 20 42.95 33.97 40.52
C LYS A 20 43.52 32.73 39.83
N CYS A 21 42.71 32.00 39.06
CA CYS A 21 43.14 30.77 38.39
C CYS A 21 43.23 30.88 36.86
N GLY A 22 42.78 32.00 36.27
CA GLY A 22 42.78 32.20 34.82
C GLY A 22 41.69 31.45 34.05
N ALA A 23 40.80 30.71 34.72
CA ALA A 23 39.73 29.96 34.07
C ALA A 23 38.72 30.87 33.36
N ASP A 24 38.34 30.54 32.12
CA ASP A 24 37.30 31.23 31.35
C ASP A 24 35.91 30.91 31.91
N ILE A 25 35.20 31.94 32.36
CA ILE A 25 33.90 31.80 33.03
C ILE A 25 32.77 31.59 32.02
N ASN A 26 32.92 32.09 30.78
CA ASN A 26 31.89 31.99 29.74
C ASN A 26 31.67 30.56 29.27
N LEU A 27 32.71 29.70 29.36
CA LEU A 27 32.59 28.28 29.03
C LEU A 27 31.62 27.54 29.94
N PHE A 28 31.45 27.99 31.19
CA PHE A 28 30.59 27.34 32.16
C PHE A 28 29.13 27.82 32.07
N GLU A 29 28.90 29.09 31.74
CA GLU A 29 27.55 29.64 31.56
C GLU A 29 26.82 28.97 30.38
N LYS A 30 27.57 28.60 29.32
CA LYS A 30 27.03 27.84 28.19
C LYS A 30 26.63 26.40 28.53
N LYS A 31 27.12 25.86 29.66
CA LYS A 31 26.85 24.48 30.11
C LYS A 31 25.71 24.38 31.13
N SER A 32 25.32 25.49 31.75
CA SER A 32 24.33 25.53 32.83
C SER A 32 22.91 25.90 32.40
N ILE A 33 22.68 26.24 31.12
CA ILE A 33 21.32 26.33 30.59
C ILE A 33 20.99 24.94 30.04
N PRO A 34 20.05 24.18 30.65
CA PRO A 34 19.47 23.04 29.95
C PRO A 34 18.79 23.61 28.71
N SER A 35 19.43 23.44 27.55
CA SER A 35 18.80 23.64 26.26
C SER A 35 17.51 22.82 26.28
N LEU A 36 16.37 23.49 26.40
CA LEU A 36 15.11 22.98 25.85
C LEU A 36 15.24 23.05 24.32
N GLU A 37 16.22 22.34 23.78
CA GLU A 37 16.04 21.73 22.48
C GLU A 37 14.76 20.90 22.63
N PRO A 38 13.75 21.09 21.78
CA PRO A 38 12.72 20.09 21.63
C PRO A 38 13.50 18.82 21.36
N GLN A 39 13.58 17.94 22.36
CA GLN A 39 14.05 16.58 22.16
C GLN A 39 13.29 16.15 20.92
N ALA A 40 14.02 15.94 19.83
CA ALA A 40 13.50 15.25 18.68
C ALA A 40 13.05 13.93 19.27
N ARG A 41 11.77 13.85 19.66
CA ARG A 41 11.14 12.60 20.03
C ARG A 41 11.50 11.72 18.86
N ALA A 42 12.27 10.68 19.12
CA ALA A 42 12.51 9.65 18.14
C ALA A 42 11.14 9.40 17.51
N TYR A 43 11.01 9.73 16.22
CA TYR A 43 9.75 9.61 15.50
C TYR A 43 9.32 8.17 15.70
N GLN A 44 8.43 7.93 16.66
CA GLN A 44 7.78 6.65 16.80
C GLN A 44 6.76 6.70 15.67
N PRO A 45 6.94 5.90 14.60
CA PRO A 45 5.94 5.84 13.55
C PRO A 45 4.63 5.48 14.26
N SER A 46 3.65 6.39 14.25
CA SER A 46 2.32 6.08 14.74
C SER A 46 1.91 4.80 14.02
N ALA A 47 1.71 3.73 14.79
CA ALA A 47 1.47 2.41 14.23
C ALA A 47 0.36 2.48 13.16
N PRO A 48 0.49 1.73 12.06
CA PRO A 48 -0.46 1.81 10.97
C PRO A 48 -1.82 1.34 11.51
N ALA A 49 -2.87 2.11 11.22
CA ALA A 49 -4.22 1.73 11.63
C ALA A 49 -4.65 0.46 10.89
N LEU A 50 -5.46 -0.37 11.53
CA LEU A 50 -6.08 -1.52 10.88
C LEU A 50 -7.17 -1.01 9.95
N VAL A 51 -6.90 -1.02 8.65
CA VAL A 51 -7.91 -0.62 7.67
C VAL A 51 -8.76 -1.85 7.32
N ARG A 52 -10.03 -1.84 7.72
CA ARG A 52 -11.01 -2.84 7.26
C ARG A 52 -11.82 -2.22 6.13
N ARG A 53 -11.65 -2.77 4.92
CA ARG A 53 -12.45 -2.40 3.74
C ARG A 53 -13.55 -3.44 3.52
N ASN A 54 -14.79 -3.01 3.29
CA ASN A 54 -15.86 -3.94 2.92
C ASN A 54 -15.70 -4.34 1.45
N TYR A 55 -15.08 -5.50 1.22
CA TYR A 55 -14.77 -6.00 -0.12
C TYR A 55 -16.00 -6.16 -1.02
N LEU A 56 -17.17 -6.46 -0.45
CA LEU A 56 -18.41 -6.59 -1.22
C LEU A 56 -18.89 -5.22 -1.71
N ILE A 57 -18.82 -4.19 -0.85
CA ILE A 57 -19.15 -2.81 -1.24
C ILE A 57 -18.19 -2.32 -2.31
N TRP A 58 -16.88 -2.46 -2.10
CA TRP A 58 -15.89 -2.05 -3.09
C TRP A 58 -16.07 -2.79 -4.43
N TRP A 59 -16.38 -4.08 -4.39
CA TRP A 59 -16.70 -4.84 -5.60
C TRP A 59 -17.97 -4.33 -6.31
N LEU A 60 -19.06 -4.08 -5.58
CA LEU A 60 -20.26 -3.49 -6.16
C LEU A 60 -19.97 -2.09 -6.76
N LEU A 61 -19.21 -1.26 -6.04
CA LEU A 61 -18.80 0.06 -6.50
C LEU A 61 -17.96 -0.02 -7.78
N THR A 62 -17.12 -1.03 -7.94
CA THR A 62 -16.34 -1.20 -9.17
C THR A 62 -17.18 -1.46 -10.41
N TYR A 63 -18.37 -2.06 -10.28
CA TYR A 63 -19.30 -2.19 -11.41
C TYR A 63 -20.09 -0.92 -11.69
N LEU A 64 -20.43 -0.18 -10.64
CA LEU A 64 -21.19 1.06 -10.79
C LEU A 64 -20.32 2.17 -11.39
N VAL A 65 -19.09 2.29 -10.91
CA VAL A 65 -18.18 3.40 -11.22
C VAL A 65 -16.75 2.86 -11.23
N SER A 66 -16.23 2.60 -12.44
CA SER A 66 -14.85 2.14 -12.68
C SER A 66 -13.76 2.91 -11.89
N PRO A 67 -13.87 4.25 -11.70
CA PRO A 67 -12.98 5.02 -10.82
C PRO A 67 -12.72 4.45 -9.41
N PHE A 68 -13.68 3.77 -8.78
CA PHE A 68 -13.47 3.21 -7.43
C PHE A 68 -12.48 2.05 -7.44
N ALA A 69 -12.35 1.29 -8.54
CA ALA A 69 -11.36 0.21 -8.64
C ALA A 69 -9.93 0.76 -8.52
N TYR A 70 -9.71 1.92 -9.13
CA TYR A 70 -8.44 2.63 -9.15
C TYR A 70 -8.11 3.24 -7.79
N LEU A 71 -9.07 3.89 -7.14
CA LEU A 71 -8.93 4.40 -5.78
C LEU A 71 -8.59 3.27 -4.78
N TYR A 72 -9.27 2.14 -4.89
CA TYR A 72 -8.98 0.97 -4.05
C TYR A 72 -7.53 0.49 -4.20
N LEU A 73 -7.03 0.40 -5.44
CA LEU A 73 -5.64 0.02 -5.69
C LEU A 73 -4.65 1.05 -5.17
N TYR A 74 -4.92 2.33 -5.36
CA TYR A 74 -4.10 3.41 -4.81
C TYR A 74 -3.96 3.27 -3.29
N TYR A 75 -5.07 3.09 -2.57
CA TYR A 75 -5.05 2.91 -1.12
C TYR A 75 -4.29 1.64 -0.68
N ASN A 76 -4.34 0.55 -1.44
CA ASN A 76 -3.55 -0.63 -1.12
C ASN A 76 -2.03 -0.37 -1.22
N PHE A 77 -1.58 0.44 -2.18
CA PHE A 77 -0.16 0.84 -2.25
C PHE A 77 0.22 1.80 -1.13
N GLU A 78 -0.70 2.68 -0.73
CA GLU A 78 -0.50 3.53 0.44
C GLU A 78 -0.34 2.70 1.72
N ASP A 79 -1.18 1.67 1.91
CA ASP A 79 -1.04 0.74 3.03
C ASP A 79 0.31 0.02 3.02
N LEU A 80 0.77 -0.46 1.85
CA LEU A 80 2.10 -1.08 1.72
C LEU A 80 3.22 -0.11 2.11
N ASN A 81 3.14 1.14 1.68
CA ASN A 81 4.11 2.17 2.04
C ASN A 81 4.09 2.48 3.54
N ASN A 82 2.91 2.54 4.15
CA ASN A 82 2.75 2.77 5.59
C ASN A 82 3.33 1.62 6.41
N LEU A 83 3.20 0.37 5.94
CA LEU A 83 3.79 -0.79 6.62
C LEU A 83 5.32 -0.72 6.67
N VAL A 84 5.96 -0.24 5.60
CA VAL A 84 7.42 -0.06 5.56
C VAL A 84 7.91 0.92 6.60
N GLN A 85 7.20 2.03 6.76
CA GLN A 85 7.64 3.07 7.70
C GLN A 85 7.73 2.54 9.12
N VAL A 86 6.91 1.55 9.45
CA VAL A 86 6.80 1.00 10.81
C VAL A 86 7.76 -0.18 10.97
N ARG A 87 8.01 -0.95 9.91
CA ARG A 87 9.00 -2.03 9.89
C ARG A 87 9.90 -1.90 8.65
N PRO A 88 10.89 -0.99 8.67
CA PRO A 88 11.82 -0.87 7.56
C PRO A 88 12.61 -2.18 7.44
N PRO A 89 12.63 -2.84 6.27
CA PRO A 89 13.45 -4.02 6.09
C PRO A 89 14.92 -3.64 6.27
N LYS A 90 15.61 -4.30 7.22
CA LYS A 90 17.07 -4.12 7.38
C LYS A 90 17.82 -4.62 6.14
N GLU A 91 17.30 -5.70 5.56
CA GLU A 91 17.73 -6.33 4.31
C GLU A 91 16.45 -6.87 3.62
N GLY A 92 16.46 -7.07 2.29
CA GLY A 92 15.34 -7.69 1.55
C GLY A 92 14.59 -6.79 0.55
N PRO A 93 13.48 -7.30 -0.03
CA PRO A 93 12.73 -6.59 -1.07
C PRO A 93 12.01 -5.35 -0.51
N SER A 94 12.21 -4.20 -1.16
CA SER A 94 11.53 -2.96 -0.79
C SER A 94 10.05 -2.99 -1.17
N LEU A 95 9.20 -2.81 -0.17
CA LEU A 95 7.77 -2.54 -0.32
C LEU A 95 7.50 -1.08 -0.74
N ILE A 96 8.50 -0.19 -0.64
CA ILE A 96 8.34 1.22 -1.01
C ILE A 96 7.98 1.30 -2.48
N THR A 97 6.92 2.03 -2.75
CA THR A 97 6.44 2.28 -4.09
C THR A 97 6.31 3.77 -4.29
N ASP A 98 6.93 4.26 -5.37
CA ASP A 98 6.77 5.66 -5.77
C ASP A 98 5.30 5.95 -6.09
N LYS A 99 4.69 6.84 -5.29
CA LYS A 99 3.27 7.21 -5.42
C LYS A 99 2.99 7.82 -6.79
N ASN A 100 3.93 8.58 -7.36
CA ASN A 100 3.75 9.22 -8.65
C ASN A 100 3.72 8.19 -9.78
N SER A 101 4.64 7.24 -9.76
CA SER A 101 4.63 6.12 -10.70
C SER A 101 3.33 5.32 -10.62
N VAL A 102 2.87 4.93 -9.42
CA VAL A 102 1.61 4.18 -9.25
C VAL A 102 0.41 4.96 -9.78
N LEU A 103 0.32 6.25 -9.43
CA LEU A 103 -0.75 7.12 -9.90
C LEU A 103 -0.74 7.24 -11.43
N MET A 104 0.44 7.38 -12.04
CA MET A 104 0.59 7.42 -13.50
C MET A 104 0.09 6.11 -14.14
N TYR A 105 0.48 4.94 -13.64
CA TYR A 105 0.00 3.66 -14.18
C TYR A 105 -1.51 3.47 -13.99
N ILE A 106 -2.06 3.95 -12.87
CA ILE A 106 -3.50 3.97 -12.64
C ILE A 106 -4.20 4.87 -13.68
N ILE A 107 -3.70 6.07 -13.93
CA ILE A 107 -4.26 6.97 -14.96
C ILE A 107 -4.15 6.33 -16.35
N LEU A 108 -3.00 5.75 -16.70
CA LEU A 108 -2.81 5.04 -17.97
C LEU A 108 -3.78 3.87 -18.12
N SER A 109 -4.12 3.18 -17.02
CA SER A 109 -5.04 2.05 -17.05
C SER A 109 -6.49 2.42 -17.40
N VAL A 110 -6.87 3.69 -17.23
CA VAL A 110 -8.15 4.22 -17.71
C VAL A 110 -8.25 4.16 -19.24
N PHE A 111 -7.15 4.45 -19.93
CA PHE A 111 -7.09 4.45 -21.39
C PHE A 111 -6.69 3.09 -21.97
N ILE A 112 -5.84 2.36 -21.25
CA ILE A 112 -5.27 1.09 -21.70
C ILE A 112 -5.42 0.08 -20.54
N PRO A 113 -6.50 -0.73 -20.54
CA PRO A 113 -6.82 -1.65 -19.46
C PRO A 113 -5.68 -2.60 -19.08
N PHE A 114 -4.76 -2.88 -20.00
CA PHE A 114 -3.56 -3.69 -19.74
C PHE A 114 -2.74 -3.21 -18.53
N PHE A 115 -2.63 -1.89 -18.28
CA PHE A 115 -1.85 -1.38 -17.15
C PHE A 115 -2.43 -1.80 -15.80
N ILE A 116 -3.74 -2.09 -15.69
CA ILE A 116 -4.33 -2.58 -14.44
C ILE A 116 -3.75 -3.94 -14.05
N ILE A 117 -3.42 -4.77 -15.03
CA ILE A 117 -2.84 -6.10 -14.84
C ILE A 117 -1.43 -5.95 -14.25
N VAL A 118 -0.65 -5.00 -14.78
CA VAL A 118 0.71 -4.70 -14.32
C VAL A 118 0.70 -4.18 -12.87
N VAL A 119 -0.16 -3.20 -12.58
CA VAL A 119 -0.29 -2.61 -11.24
C VAL A 119 -0.69 -3.68 -10.22
N ARG A 120 -1.65 -4.54 -10.57
CA ARG A 120 -2.06 -5.67 -9.71
C ARG A 120 -0.92 -6.66 -9.51
N TYR A 121 -0.23 -7.06 -10.58
CA TYR A 121 0.92 -7.95 -10.49
C TYR A 121 1.94 -7.42 -9.49
N TRP A 122 2.33 -6.14 -9.60
CA TRP A 122 3.29 -5.52 -8.68
C TRP A 122 2.82 -5.49 -7.24
N LYS A 123 1.54 -5.15 -7.00
CA LYS A 123 0.97 -5.16 -5.65
C LYS A 123 1.13 -6.52 -4.98
N TYR A 124 0.72 -7.59 -5.66
CA TYR A 124 0.76 -8.94 -5.11
C TYR A 124 2.19 -9.48 -5.02
N ASP A 125 3.03 -9.25 -6.04
CA ASP A 125 4.42 -9.72 -6.06
C ASP A 125 5.25 -9.09 -4.93
N LYS A 126 5.14 -7.76 -4.74
CA LYS A 126 5.85 -7.04 -3.67
C LYS A 126 5.45 -7.55 -2.29
N PHE A 127 4.14 -7.61 -2.03
CA PHE A 127 3.67 -8.03 -0.72
C PHE A 127 4.00 -9.50 -0.44
N TYR A 128 3.81 -10.39 -1.43
CA TYR A 128 4.16 -11.81 -1.30
C TYR A 128 5.64 -12.01 -0.95
N LYS A 129 6.55 -11.38 -1.71
CA LYS A 129 8.00 -11.47 -1.46
C LYS A 129 8.40 -10.89 -0.11
N TYR A 130 7.76 -9.80 0.31
CA TYR A 130 7.98 -9.23 1.64
C TYR A 130 7.59 -10.21 2.74
N LEU A 131 6.42 -10.85 2.64
CA LEU A 131 5.99 -11.84 3.63
C LEU A 131 6.90 -13.06 3.66
N GLU A 132 7.26 -13.59 2.48
CA GLU A 132 8.19 -14.71 2.33
C GLU A 132 9.55 -14.40 2.97
N TYR A 133 10.11 -13.22 2.69
CA TYR A 133 11.38 -12.77 3.25
C TYR A 133 11.31 -12.53 4.77
N SER A 134 10.19 -12.01 5.28
CA SER A 134 10.03 -11.70 6.71
C SER A 134 10.14 -12.94 7.62
N GLY A 135 10.03 -14.15 7.06
CA GLY A 135 10.02 -15.41 7.81
C GLY A 135 8.89 -15.52 8.83
N THR A 136 7.96 -14.56 8.84
CA THR A 136 6.91 -14.46 9.85
C THR A 136 5.88 -15.54 9.56
N LYS A 137 5.55 -16.36 10.55
CA LYS A 137 4.50 -17.37 10.44
C LYS A 137 3.13 -16.67 10.46
N ILE A 138 2.68 -16.27 9.29
CA ILE A 138 1.35 -15.68 9.07
C ILE A 138 0.38 -16.83 8.81
N GLN A 139 -0.85 -16.72 9.30
CA GLN A 139 -1.86 -17.75 9.05
C GLN A 139 -2.36 -17.68 7.61
N THR A 140 -2.42 -16.47 7.05
CA THR A 140 -2.88 -16.24 5.69
C THR A 140 -1.76 -15.76 4.77
N MET A 141 -1.49 -16.55 3.72
CA MET A 141 -0.56 -16.15 2.66
C MET A 141 -1.35 -15.68 1.45
N PRO A 142 -1.11 -14.45 0.94
CA PRO A 142 -1.73 -14.00 -0.29
C PRO A 142 -1.25 -14.84 -1.46
N ILE A 143 -2.02 -14.81 -2.54
CA ILE A 143 -1.60 -15.41 -3.80
C ILE A 143 -0.34 -14.71 -4.33
N SER A 144 0.56 -15.47 -4.95
CA SER A 144 1.77 -14.88 -5.54
C SER A 144 1.42 -14.00 -6.75
N GLY A 145 2.23 -12.97 -6.99
CA GLY A 145 2.04 -12.06 -8.13
C GLY A 145 1.93 -12.81 -9.46
N LYS A 146 2.76 -13.84 -9.69
CA LYS A 146 2.72 -14.65 -10.93
C LYS A 146 1.36 -15.34 -11.14
N LYS A 147 0.79 -15.93 -10.09
CA LYS A 147 -0.53 -16.55 -10.17
C LYS A 147 -1.61 -15.48 -10.41
N GLN A 148 -1.53 -14.35 -9.72
CA GLN A 148 -2.48 -13.24 -9.93
C GLN A 148 -2.42 -12.67 -11.34
N LEU A 149 -1.22 -12.58 -11.92
CA LEU A 149 -1.01 -12.18 -13.31
C LEU A 149 -1.71 -13.15 -14.26
N ALA A 150 -1.54 -14.46 -14.06
CA ALA A 150 -2.20 -15.47 -14.88
C ALA A 150 -3.73 -15.35 -14.81
N TYR A 151 -4.32 -15.20 -13.62
CA TYR A 151 -5.76 -14.98 -13.46
C TYR A 151 -6.25 -13.69 -14.13
N SER A 152 -5.49 -12.60 -14.00
CA SER A 152 -5.83 -11.33 -14.62
C SER A 152 -5.80 -11.40 -16.15
N ILE A 153 -4.82 -12.11 -16.73
CA ILE A 153 -4.75 -12.37 -18.17
C ILE A 153 -5.92 -13.24 -18.62
N MET A 154 -6.23 -14.33 -17.91
CA MET A 154 -7.37 -15.19 -18.24
C MET A 154 -8.68 -14.40 -18.24
N LEU A 155 -8.96 -13.62 -17.18
CA LEU A 155 -10.14 -12.75 -17.11
C LEU A 155 -10.21 -11.79 -18.31
N PHE A 156 -9.08 -11.16 -18.66
CA PHE A 156 -9.01 -10.24 -19.79
C PHE A 156 -9.30 -10.93 -21.13
N VAL A 157 -8.74 -12.14 -21.35
CA VAL A 157 -8.99 -12.92 -22.57
C VAL A 157 -10.46 -13.34 -22.67
N PHE A 158 -11.07 -13.83 -21.59
CA PHE A 158 -12.49 -14.20 -21.59
C PHE A 158 -13.40 -12.99 -21.85
N LEU A 159 -13.06 -11.83 -21.28
CA LEU A 159 -13.80 -10.59 -21.51
C LEU A 159 -13.71 -10.16 -22.98
N LEU A 160 -12.50 -10.09 -23.55
CA LEU A 160 -12.30 -9.73 -24.96
C LEU A 160 -12.98 -10.73 -25.91
N THR A 161 -12.90 -12.02 -25.60
CA THR A 161 -13.55 -13.08 -26.39
C THR A 161 -15.06 -12.94 -26.35
N GLY A 162 -15.65 -12.70 -25.17
CA GLY A 162 -17.08 -12.45 -25.02
C GLY A 162 -17.54 -11.23 -25.83
N ILE A 163 -16.81 -10.11 -25.75
CA ILE A 163 -17.09 -8.90 -26.52
C ILE A 163 -17.00 -9.17 -28.03
N ALA A 164 -15.94 -9.85 -28.48
CA ALA A 164 -15.77 -10.20 -29.88
C ALA A 164 -16.91 -11.10 -30.40
N LEU A 165 -17.32 -12.11 -29.64
CA LEU A 165 -18.44 -12.99 -30.00
C LEU A 165 -19.76 -12.22 -30.09
N LEU A 166 -19.98 -11.24 -29.21
CA LEU A 166 -21.15 -10.36 -29.27
C LEU A 166 -21.13 -9.47 -30.52
N TYR A 167 -19.98 -8.91 -30.91
CA TYR A 167 -19.85 -8.16 -32.16
C TYR A 167 -20.07 -9.05 -33.40
N MET A 168 -19.62 -10.29 -33.35
CA MET A 168 -19.81 -11.26 -34.43
C MET A 168 -21.26 -11.67 -34.63
N LEU A 169 -22.18 -11.37 -33.70
CA LEU A 169 -23.64 -11.58 -33.89
C LEU A 169 -24.21 -10.82 -35.08
N TYR A 170 -23.55 -9.76 -35.53
CA TYR A 170 -23.97 -9.00 -36.71
C TYR A 170 -23.96 -9.85 -37.99
N ILE A 171 -22.97 -10.72 -38.15
CA ILE A 171 -22.81 -11.56 -39.35
C ILE A 171 -23.97 -12.54 -39.55
N PRO A 172 -24.30 -13.43 -38.59
CA PRO A 172 -25.40 -14.39 -38.76
C PRO A 172 -26.76 -13.70 -38.78
N PHE A 173 -26.89 -12.50 -38.22
CA PHE A 173 -28.09 -11.67 -38.36
C PHE A 173 -28.28 -11.22 -39.82
N VAL A 174 -27.23 -10.72 -40.47
CA VAL A 174 -27.26 -10.33 -41.89
C VAL A 174 -27.52 -11.54 -42.80
N LEU A 175 -26.96 -12.70 -42.47
CA LEU A 175 -27.12 -13.93 -43.25
C LEU A 175 -28.42 -14.70 -42.93
N ASN A 176 -29.24 -14.23 -41.98
CA ASN A 176 -30.46 -14.88 -41.49
C ASN A 176 -30.27 -16.35 -41.04
N THR A 177 -29.09 -16.67 -40.49
CA THR A 177 -28.74 -18.03 -40.06
C THR A 177 -29.03 -18.20 -38.56
N VAL A 178 -30.27 -18.55 -38.22
CA VAL A 178 -30.77 -18.63 -36.82
C VAL A 178 -29.90 -19.52 -35.92
N TRP A 179 -29.41 -20.66 -36.41
CA TRP A 179 -28.61 -21.58 -35.59
C TRP A 179 -27.27 -20.96 -35.16
N LEU A 180 -26.62 -20.18 -36.04
CA LEU A 180 -25.39 -19.46 -35.72
C LEU A 180 -25.65 -18.37 -34.69
N ILE A 181 -26.77 -17.65 -34.79
CA ILE A 181 -27.16 -16.66 -33.77
C ILE A 181 -27.23 -17.32 -32.39
N GLY A 182 -27.91 -18.46 -32.29
CA GLY A 182 -28.00 -19.22 -31.03
C GLY A 182 -26.63 -19.64 -30.49
N LEU A 183 -25.74 -20.12 -31.37
CA LEU A 183 -24.37 -20.52 -30.99
C LEU A 183 -23.56 -19.32 -30.44
N PHE A 184 -23.56 -18.19 -31.13
CA PHE A 184 -22.82 -17.00 -30.69
C PHE A 184 -23.38 -16.41 -29.39
N ILE A 185 -24.71 -16.39 -29.22
CA ILE A 185 -25.34 -16.00 -27.94
C ILE A 185 -24.90 -16.95 -26.83
N GLY A 186 -24.96 -18.26 -27.06
CA GLY A 186 -24.56 -19.27 -26.07
C GLY A 186 -23.10 -19.15 -25.66
N LEU A 187 -22.17 -19.02 -26.62
CA LEU A 187 -20.75 -18.84 -26.36
C LEU A 187 -20.45 -17.50 -25.69
N GLY A 188 -21.10 -16.42 -26.13
CA GLY A 188 -20.99 -15.09 -25.52
C GLY A 188 -21.44 -15.12 -24.05
N ALA A 189 -22.61 -15.71 -23.77
CA ALA A 189 -23.12 -15.88 -22.42
C ALA A 189 -22.18 -16.72 -21.54
N ALA A 190 -21.62 -17.81 -22.07
CA ALA A 190 -20.65 -18.63 -21.35
C ALA A 190 -19.38 -17.84 -20.99
N CYS A 191 -18.86 -17.02 -21.91
CA CYS A 191 -17.70 -16.15 -21.65
C CYS A 191 -18.00 -15.09 -20.57
N VAL A 192 -19.19 -14.50 -20.58
CA VAL A 192 -19.62 -13.53 -19.56
C VAL A 192 -19.73 -14.20 -18.19
N LEU A 193 -20.37 -15.37 -18.09
CA LEU A 193 -20.49 -16.13 -16.85
C LEU A 193 -19.12 -16.56 -16.29
N ALA A 194 -18.21 -17.02 -17.15
CA ALA A 194 -16.83 -17.31 -16.76
C ALA A 194 -16.13 -16.06 -16.21
N SER A 195 -16.29 -14.92 -16.89
CA SER A 195 -15.73 -13.63 -16.44
C SER A 195 -16.27 -13.19 -15.08
N MET A 196 -17.57 -13.43 -14.81
CA MET A 196 -18.15 -13.21 -13.48
C MET A 196 -17.52 -14.11 -12.43
N GLY A 197 -17.31 -15.40 -12.72
CA GLY A 197 -16.63 -16.32 -11.82
C GLY A 197 -15.20 -15.88 -11.47
N PHE A 198 -14.43 -15.44 -12.48
CA PHE A 198 -13.11 -14.87 -12.27
C PHE A 198 -13.15 -13.55 -11.47
N SER A 199 -14.19 -12.74 -11.63
CA SER A 199 -14.40 -11.54 -10.81
C SER A 199 -14.63 -11.88 -9.34
N PHE A 200 -15.45 -12.89 -9.03
CA PHE A 200 -15.61 -13.36 -7.64
C PHE A 200 -14.30 -13.90 -7.05
N TYR A 201 -13.56 -14.68 -7.84
CA TYR A 201 -12.24 -15.15 -7.43
C TYR A 201 -11.30 -13.97 -7.14
N PHE A 202 -11.38 -12.90 -7.94
CA PHE A 202 -10.60 -11.69 -7.72
C PHE A 202 -10.92 -11.05 -6.36
N ILE A 203 -12.20 -10.87 -6.01
CA ILE A 203 -12.60 -10.37 -4.67
C ILE A 203 -12.00 -11.23 -3.57
N TYR A 204 -12.08 -12.55 -3.73
CA TYR A 204 -11.56 -13.47 -2.75
C TYR A 204 -10.05 -13.29 -2.55
N THR A 205 -9.28 -13.13 -3.63
CA THR A 205 -7.84 -12.85 -3.53
C THR A 205 -7.52 -11.50 -2.88
N GLU A 206 -8.37 -10.49 -3.05
CA GLU A 206 -8.24 -9.17 -2.41
C GLU A 206 -8.54 -9.25 -0.91
N TYR A 207 -9.57 -10.00 -0.54
CA TYR A 207 -9.90 -10.29 0.85
C TYR A 207 -8.74 -10.98 1.59
N ILE A 208 -8.15 -12.03 0.99
CA ILE A 208 -7.00 -12.73 1.57
C ILE A 208 -5.79 -11.80 1.68
N TRP A 209 -5.56 -10.96 0.67
CA TRP A 209 -4.47 -9.97 0.70
C TRP A 209 -4.64 -8.98 1.87
N GLN A 210 -5.84 -8.40 2.03
CA GLN A 210 -6.11 -7.46 3.13
C GLN A 210 -5.99 -8.13 4.49
N LYS A 211 -6.47 -9.37 4.61
CA LYS A 211 -6.38 -10.14 5.85
C LYS A 211 -4.91 -10.36 6.26
N ALA A 212 -4.06 -10.79 5.33
CA ALA A 212 -2.63 -10.96 5.57
C ALA A 212 -1.94 -9.63 5.93
N MET A 213 -2.36 -8.52 5.31
CA MET A 213 -1.90 -7.17 5.64
C MET A 213 -2.26 -6.78 7.08
N ASN A 214 -3.51 -6.99 7.48
CA ASN A 214 -3.98 -6.69 8.83
C ASN A 214 -3.32 -7.58 9.89
N GLU A 215 -3.04 -8.85 9.58
CA GLU A 215 -2.24 -9.74 10.44
C GLU A 215 -0.83 -9.17 10.67
N GLN A 216 -0.18 -8.61 9.63
CA GLN A 216 1.11 -7.94 9.77
C GLN A 216 1.04 -6.69 10.66
N VAL A 217 0.01 -5.87 10.47
CA VAL A 217 -0.22 -4.68 11.30
C VAL A 217 -0.40 -5.08 12.78
N LEU A 218 -1.22 -6.10 13.07
CA LEU A 218 -1.45 -6.61 14.42
C LEU A 218 -0.20 -7.17 15.08
N MET A 219 0.68 -7.82 14.33
CA MET A 219 1.96 -8.30 14.85
C MET A 219 2.92 -7.17 15.22
N ILE A 220 2.79 -6.01 14.58
CA ILE A 220 3.60 -4.83 14.89
C ILE A 220 2.98 -4.03 16.03
N ASN A 221 1.66 -3.85 16.01
CA ASN A 221 0.90 -3.19 17.06
C ASN A 221 -0.37 -4.00 17.37
N PRO A 222 -0.35 -4.81 18.44
CA PRO A 222 -1.53 -5.58 18.88
C PRO A 222 -2.72 -4.70 19.29
N HIS A 223 -2.48 -3.43 19.60
CA HIS A 223 -3.48 -2.43 19.97
C HIS A 223 -3.77 -1.45 18.83
N ALA A 224 -3.51 -1.83 17.57
CA ALA A 224 -3.82 -0.97 16.43
C ALA A 224 -5.32 -0.66 16.39
N GLU A 225 -5.66 0.62 16.28
CA GLU A 225 -7.04 1.05 16.13
C GLU A 225 -7.63 0.57 14.81
N GLU A 226 -8.85 0.05 14.86
CA GLU A 226 -9.59 -0.35 13.67
C GLU A 226 -10.25 0.87 13.02
N LYS A 227 -9.89 1.13 11.77
CA LYS A 227 -10.53 2.12 10.89
C LYS A 227 -11.31 1.38 9.82
N THR A 228 -12.62 1.54 9.85
CA THR A 228 -13.50 1.05 8.78
C THR A 228 -13.54 2.06 7.64
N LEU A 229 -13.11 1.63 6.45
CA LEU A 229 -13.37 2.35 5.21
C LEU A 229 -14.53 1.63 4.52
N PHE A 230 -15.61 2.36 4.29
CA PHE A 230 -16.84 1.85 3.65
C PHE A 230 -16.54 1.11 2.35
#